data_AF-A0A6C0AHD9-F1
#
_entry.id   AF-A0A6C0AHD9-F1
#
_cell.length_a   1.000
_cell.length_b   1.000
_cell.length_c   1.000
_cell.angle_alpha   90.00
_cell.angle_beta   90.00
_cell.angle_gamma   90.00
#
_symmetry.space_group_name_H-M   'P 1'
#
loop_
_entity.id
_entity.type
_entity.pdbx_description
1 polymer ?
#
loop_
_entity_poly.entity_id
_entity_poly.type
_entity_poly.pdbx_seq_one_letter_code
_entity_poly.pdbx_strand_id
1 'polypeptide(L)'
;MDTAITPDTYTPGINDNGAYVDDIPVIRHGIYCSCGSRDKVYPNRASFTAHTKTKHHQQWLETLNRNRANHYVESLRYKELAESQQKILIGLENQLVVKSTQLESLEKQVATLKVQLVSFISNIQVD
;
A
#
# COMPACT_ATOMS: atom_id res chain seq x y z
N MET A 1 36.21 10.57 30.47
CA MET A 1 35.03 9.79 30.07
C MET A 1 35.05 9.78 28.55
N ASP A 2 35.59 8.70 27.96
CA ASP A 2 35.57 8.52 26.50
C ASP A 2 34.11 8.28 26.11
N THR A 3 33.45 9.30 25.56
CA THR A 3 32.19 9.08 24.88
C THR A 3 32.51 8.23 23.66
N ALA A 4 32.18 6.94 23.69
CA ALA A 4 32.26 6.09 22.51
C ALA A 4 31.34 6.69 21.43
N ILE A 5 31.92 7.41 20.48
CA ILE A 5 31.16 8.04 19.40
C ILE A 5 30.82 6.94 18.40
N THR A 6 29.53 6.68 18.21
CA THR A 6 29.05 5.69 17.25
C THR A 6 29.25 6.21 15.83
N PRO A 7 29.88 5.43 14.93
CA PRO A 7 29.98 5.80 13.52
C PRO A 7 28.59 5.92 12.88
N ASP A 8 28.45 6.83 11.92
CA ASP A 8 27.18 7.07 11.23
C ASP A 8 26.85 5.95 10.24
N THR A 9 25.58 5.81 9.86
CA THR A 9 25.16 4.90 8.78
C THR A 9 25.00 5.65 7.46
N TYR A 10 25.65 5.17 6.42
CA TYR A 10 25.55 5.71 5.07
C TYR A 10 24.14 5.57 4.51
N THR A 11 23.64 6.67 3.94
CA THR A 11 22.40 6.72 3.16
C THR A 11 22.72 7.30 1.78
N PRO A 12 22.37 6.62 0.67
CA PRO A 12 22.56 7.17 -0.66
C PRO A 12 21.75 8.46 -0.86
N GLY A 13 22.28 9.38 -1.65
CA GLY A 13 21.55 10.56 -2.09
C GLY A 13 20.53 10.21 -3.17
N ILE A 14 19.68 11.16 -3.51
CA ILE A 14 18.68 11.05 -4.58
C ILE A 14 18.97 12.16 -5.60
N ASN A 15 19.15 11.79 -6.86
CA ASN A 15 19.35 12.77 -7.93
C ASN A 15 18.01 13.34 -8.45
N ASP A 16 18.06 14.26 -9.41
CA ASP A 16 16.87 14.91 -9.99
C ASP A 16 15.89 13.91 -10.65
N ASN A 17 16.38 12.75 -11.08
CA ASN A 17 15.56 11.66 -11.64
C ASN A 17 14.97 10.73 -10.55
N GLY A 18 15.16 11.08 -9.28
CA GLY A 18 14.77 10.31 -8.12
C GLY A 18 15.59 9.03 -7.90
N ALA A 19 16.67 8.81 -8.64
CA ALA A 19 17.50 7.61 -8.54
C ALA A 19 18.49 7.74 -7.39
N TYR A 20 18.71 6.62 -6.67
CA TYR A 20 19.73 6.54 -5.65
C TYR A 20 21.10 6.66 -6.29
N VAL A 21 21.89 7.61 -5.80
CA VAL A 21 23.26 7.90 -6.26
C VAL A 21 24.19 8.01 -5.06
N ASP A 22 25.48 7.78 -5.30
CA ASP A 22 26.47 7.93 -4.24
C ASP A 22 26.68 9.40 -3.89
N ASP A 23 26.30 9.78 -2.67
CA ASP A 23 26.55 11.09 -2.09
C ASP A 23 27.27 10.93 -0.74
N ILE A 24 28.59 11.09 -0.74
CA ILE A 24 29.44 10.77 0.40
C ILE A 24 29.45 11.95 1.37
N PRO A 25 28.88 11.81 2.59
CA PRO A 25 28.86 12.89 3.57
C PRO A 25 30.25 13.12 4.19
N VAL A 26 30.36 14.18 4.98
CA VAL A 26 31.58 14.44 5.75
C VAL A 26 31.71 13.41 6.89
N ILE A 27 32.71 12.54 6.79
CA ILE A 27 32.95 11.47 7.76
C ILE A 27 33.88 11.99 8.87
N ARG A 28 33.36 12.10 10.10
CA ARG A 28 34.12 12.56 11.28
C ARG A 28 34.51 11.43 12.24
N HIS A 29 33.62 10.46 12.44
CA HIS A 29 33.80 9.37 13.41
C HIS A 29 33.67 7.98 12.75
N GLY A 30 34.00 7.92 11.45
CA GLY A 30 33.77 6.75 10.62
C GLY A 30 32.31 6.63 10.14
N ILE A 31 32.09 5.74 9.18
CA ILE A 31 30.76 5.47 8.59
C ILE A 31 30.59 3.98 8.26
N TYR A 32 29.38 3.46 8.41
CA TYR A 32 28.97 2.12 8.00
C TYR A 32 28.24 2.15 6.65
N CYS A 33 28.51 1.19 5.77
CA CYS A 33 27.66 0.95 4.60
C CYS A 33 26.74 -0.24 4.81
N SER A 34 25.44 -0.04 4.60
CA SER A 34 24.44 -1.12 4.61
C SER A 34 24.58 -2.11 3.45
N CYS A 35 25.44 -1.82 2.48
CA CYS A 35 25.72 -2.68 1.34
C CYS A 35 26.57 -3.91 1.69
N GLY A 36 27.34 -3.90 2.79
CA GLY A 36 28.24 -4.99 3.20
C GLY A 36 28.00 -5.50 4.62
N SER A 37 28.95 -6.25 5.18
CA SER A 37 28.86 -6.72 6.57
C SER A 37 28.78 -5.54 7.54
N ARG A 38 27.84 -5.64 8.50
CA ARG A 38 27.48 -4.60 9.49
C ARG A 38 28.65 -4.13 10.37
N ASP A 39 29.77 -4.85 10.38
CA ASP A 39 30.88 -4.60 11.30
C ASP A 39 32.00 -3.73 10.71
N LYS A 40 31.97 -3.42 9.40
CA LYS A 40 33.05 -2.65 8.77
C LYS A 40 32.80 -1.14 8.84
N VAL A 41 33.59 -0.46 9.66
CA VAL A 41 33.66 1.00 9.73
C VAL A 41 34.69 1.54 8.74
N TYR A 42 34.29 2.52 7.94
CA TYR A 42 35.19 3.28 7.09
C TYR A 42 35.60 4.57 7.81
N PRO A 43 36.85 4.72 8.25
CA PRO A 43 37.26 5.82 9.14
C PRO A 43 37.28 7.19 8.46
N ASN A 44 37.41 7.23 7.12
CA ASN A 44 37.56 8.47 6.38
C ASN A 44 36.97 8.38 4.97
N ARG A 45 36.82 9.56 4.35
CA ARG A 45 36.27 9.71 2.98
C ARG A 45 37.01 8.90 1.94
N ALA A 46 38.35 8.86 1.96
CA ALA A 46 39.11 8.12 0.96
C ALA A 46 38.80 6.61 1.01
N SER A 47 38.75 6.03 2.22
CA SER A 47 38.40 4.63 2.44
C SER A 47 36.97 4.31 2.00
N PHE A 48 36.04 5.23 2.25
CA PHE A 48 34.64 5.07 1.85
C PHE A 48 34.45 5.24 0.33
N THR A 49 35.12 6.20 -0.29
CA THR A 49 35.11 6.38 -1.76
C THR A 49 35.70 5.17 -2.50
N ALA A 50 36.73 4.54 -1.94
CA ALA A 50 37.25 3.30 -2.52
C ALA A 50 36.21 2.17 -2.44
N HIS A 51 35.46 2.12 -1.33
CA HIS A 51 34.39 1.16 -1.13
C HIS A 51 33.19 1.38 -2.05
N THR A 52 32.73 2.62 -2.25
CA THR A 52 31.60 2.90 -3.15
C THR A 52 31.89 2.41 -4.57
N LYS A 53 33.15 2.46 -5.02
CA LYS A 53 33.58 1.94 -6.33
C LYS A 53 33.62 0.41 -6.44
N THR A 54 33.45 -0.33 -5.35
CA THR A 54 33.46 -1.80 -5.40
C THR A 54 32.22 -2.33 -6.10
N LYS A 55 32.37 -3.45 -6.82
CA LYS A 55 31.25 -4.12 -7.51
C LYS A 55 30.09 -4.44 -6.58
N HIS A 56 30.39 -4.84 -5.35
CA HIS A 56 29.38 -5.18 -4.35
C HIS A 56 28.50 -3.98 -3.98
N HIS A 57 29.12 -2.83 -3.71
CA HIS A 57 28.39 -1.59 -3.42
C HIS A 57 27.54 -1.13 -4.61
N GLN A 58 28.13 -1.15 -5.81
CA GLN A 58 27.42 -0.77 -7.03
C GLN A 58 26.19 -1.69 -7.28
N GLN A 59 26.34 -3.00 -7.08
CA GLN A 59 25.21 -3.94 -7.15
C GLN A 59 24.13 -3.68 -6.10
N TRP A 60 24.51 -3.29 -4.89
CA TRP A 60 23.55 -2.90 -3.86
C TRP A 60 22.78 -1.64 -4.26
N LEU A 61 23.47 -0.62 -4.78
CA LEU A 61 22.84 0.61 -5.25
C LEU A 61 21.90 0.37 -6.46
N GLU A 62 22.32 -0.47 -7.41
CA GLU A 62 21.47 -0.94 -8.51
C GLU A 62 20.23 -1.70 -7.99
N THR A 63 20.40 -2.53 -6.96
CA THR A 63 19.29 -3.25 -6.32
C THR A 63 18.30 -2.30 -5.67
N LEU A 64 18.77 -1.25 -4.98
CA LEU A 64 17.90 -0.22 -4.42
C LEU A 64 17.09 0.50 -5.51
N ASN A 65 17.73 0.86 -6.62
CA ASN A 65 17.06 1.49 -7.75
C ASN A 65 16.06 0.56 -8.44
N ARG A 66 16.38 -0.73 -8.58
CA ARG A 66 15.45 -1.73 -9.12
C ARG A 66 14.25 -1.94 -8.22
N ASN A 67 14.47 -2.03 -6.91
CA ASN A 67 13.40 -2.15 -5.93
C ASN A 67 12.49 -0.92 -5.96
N ARG A 68 13.04 0.29 -6.09
CA ARG A 68 12.24 1.51 -6.30
C ARG A 68 11.34 1.39 -7.54
N ALA A 69 11.92 1.01 -8.68
CA ALA A 69 11.14 0.84 -9.92
C ALA A 69 10.03 -0.20 -9.76
N ASN A 70 10.34 -1.34 -9.12
CA ASN A 70 9.36 -2.39 -8.82
C ASN A 70 8.25 -1.88 -7.89
N HIS A 71 8.60 -1.19 -6.80
CA HIS A 71 7.62 -0.63 -5.87
C HIS A 71 6.70 0.39 -6.55
N TYR A 72 7.23 1.20 -7.46
CA TYR A 72 6.42 2.13 -8.24
C TYR A 72 5.42 1.41 -9.14
N VAL A 73 5.86 0.38 -9.88
CA VAL A 73 4.98 -0.43 -10.72
C VAL A 73 3.91 -1.13 -9.88
N GLU A 74 4.28 -1.75 -8.76
CA GLU A 74 3.31 -2.40 -7.88
C GLU A 74 2.30 -1.39 -7.30
N SER A 75 2.75 -0.17 -6.94
CA SER A 75 1.85 0.90 -6.49
C SER A 75 0.83 1.30 -7.56
N LEU A 76 1.23 1.34 -8.83
CA LEU A 76 0.28 1.60 -9.93
C LEU A 76 -0.74 0.48 -10.06
N ARG A 77 -0.30 -0.78 -9.98
CA ARG A 77 -1.20 -1.95 -10.02
C ARG A 77 -2.19 -1.96 -8.85
N TYR A 78 -1.73 -1.60 -7.65
CA TYR A 78 -2.61 -1.48 -6.49
C TYR A 78 -3.65 -0.38 -6.67
N LYS A 79 -3.29 0.74 -7.31
CA LYS A 79 -4.23 1.81 -7.62
C LYS A 79 -5.31 1.34 -8.60
N GLU A 80 -4.93 0.68 -9.69
CA GLU A 80 -5.87 0.10 -10.67
C GLU A 80 -6.79 -0.93 -10.03
N LEU A 81 -6.26 -1.80 -9.16
CA LEU A 81 -7.03 -2.80 -8.43
C LEU A 81 -8.05 -2.14 -7.50
N ALA A 82 -7.66 -1.11 -6.75
CA ALA A 82 -8.56 -0.37 -5.86
C ALA A 82 -9.70 0.30 -6.63
N GLU A 83 -9.40 0.93 -7.77
CA GLU A 83 -10.42 1.53 -8.64
C GLU A 83 -11.40 0.49 -9.20
N SER A 84 -10.90 -0.69 -9.58
CA SER A 84 -11.73 -1.81 -10.04
C SER A 84 -12.64 -2.33 -8.92
N GLN A 85 -12.09 -2.54 -7.72
CA GLN A 85 -12.84 -2.97 -6.55
C GLN A 85 -13.93 -1.97 -6.16
N GLN A 86 -13.65 -0.67 -6.22
CA GLN A 86 -14.64 0.37 -5.95
C GLN A 86 -15.83 0.29 -6.92
N LYS A 87 -15.58 0.05 -8.22
CA LYS A 87 -16.66 -0.12 -9.20
C LYS A 87 -17.52 -1.35 -8.92
N ILE A 88 -16.89 -2.45 -8.51
CA ILE A 88 -17.60 -3.68 -8.13
C ILE A 88 -18.49 -3.42 -6.90
N LEU A 89 -17.96 -2.75 -5.87
CA LEU A 89 -18.70 -2.42 -4.66
C LEU A 89 -19.92 -1.56 -4.96
N ILE A 90 -19.77 -0.49 -5.75
CA ILE A 90 -20.90 0.35 -6.19
C ILE A 90 -21.94 -0.48 -6.94
N GLY A 91 -21.50 -1.38 -7.83
CA GLY A 91 -22.39 -2.27 -8.56
C GLY A 91 -23.19 -3.21 -7.64
N LEU A 92 -22.56 -3.74 -6.60
CA LEU A 92 -23.20 -4.60 -5.60
C LEU A 92 -24.15 -3.81 -4.69
N GLU A 93 -23.77 -2.62 -4.26
CA GLU A 93 -24.62 -1.71 -3.47
C GLU A 93 -25.91 -1.39 -4.22
N ASN A 94 -25.81 -1.03 -5.50
CA ASN A 94 -26.98 -0.77 -6.33
C ASN A 94 -27.90 -1.99 -6.45
N GLN A 95 -27.33 -3.19 -6.62
CA GLN A 95 -28.12 -4.43 -6.65
C GLN A 95 -28.82 -4.71 -5.32
N LEU A 96 -28.14 -4.48 -4.19
CA LEU A 96 -28.73 -4.63 -2.86
C LEU A 96 -29.91 -3.68 -2.66
N VAL A 97 -29.79 -2.41 -3.06
CA VAL A 97 -30.89 -1.44 -2.98
C VAL A 97 -32.09 -1.88 -3.82
N VAL A 98 -31.85 -2.34 -5.05
CA VAL A 98 -32.92 -2.86 -5.93
C VAL A 98 -33.59 -4.08 -5.29
N LYS A 99 -32.82 -5.00 -4.70
CA LYS A 99 -33.39 -6.18 -4.05
C LYS A 99 -34.17 -5.85 -2.78
N SER A 100 -33.69 -4.90 -1.97
CA SER A 100 -34.39 -4.43 -0.76
C SER A 100 -35.74 -3.81 -1.11
N THR A 101 -35.77 -2.92 -2.10
CA THR A 101 -37.02 -2.28 -2.55
C THR A 101 -38.00 -3.28 -3.16
N GLN A 102 -37.51 -4.30 -3.87
CA GLN A 102 -38.35 -5.41 -4.35
C GLN A 102 -38.97 -6.20 -3.19
N LEU A 103 -38.21 -6.50 -2.14
CA LEU A 103 -38.72 -7.19 -0.95
C LEU A 103 -39.80 -6.37 -0.25
N GLU A 104 -39.55 -5.08 0.00
CA GLU A 104 -40.54 -4.18 0.63
C GLU A 104 -41.84 -4.09 -0.18
N SER A 105 -41.74 -4.07 -1.52
CA SER A 105 -42.91 -4.07 -2.40
C SER A 105 -43.71 -5.36 -2.26
N LEU A 106 -43.04 -6.52 -2.26
CA LEU A 106 -43.68 -7.83 -2.10
C LEU A 106 -44.33 -7.96 -0.72
N GLU A 107 -43.67 -7.49 0.34
CA GLU A 107 -44.22 -7.48 1.70
C GLU A 107 -45.52 -6.67 1.77
N LYS A 108 -45.56 -5.48 1.15
CA LYS A 108 -46.78 -4.66 1.07
C LYS A 108 -47.90 -5.36 0.31
N GLN A 109 -47.59 -6.01 -0.82
CA GLN A 109 -48.57 -6.77 -1.59
C GLN A 109 -49.17 -7.91 -0.77
N VAL A 110 -48.32 -8.67 -0.07
CA VAL A 110 -48.76 -9.76 0.81
C VAL A 110 -49.63 -9.23 1.96
N ALA A 111 -49.25 -8.11 2.59
CA ALA A 111 -50.05 -7.49 3.65
C ALA A 111 -51.43 -7.05 3.12
N THR A 112 -51.48 -6.45 1.94
CA THR A 112 -52.73 -5.99 1.30
C THR A 112 -53.66 -7.16 1.00
N LEU A 113 -53.12 -8.22 0.39
CA LEU A 113 -53.88 -9.43 0.07
C LEU A 113 -54.44 -10.12 1.31
N LYS A 114 -53.67 -10.13 2.42
CA LYS A 114 -54.16 -10.66 3.70
C LYS A 114 -55.37 -9.88 4.23
N VAL A 115 -55.32 -8.54 4.18
CA VAL A 115 -56.44 -7.69 4.60
C VAL A 115 -57.67 -7.92 3.72
N GLN A 116 -57.47 -7.98 2.40
CA GLN A 116 -58.56 -8.26 1.45
C GLN A 116 -59.19 -9.63 1.71
N LEU A 117 -58.39 -10.67 1.94
CA LEU A 117 -58.88 -12.00 2.25
C LEU A 117 -59.71 -12.04 3.55
N VAL A 118 -59.23 -11.38 4.62
CA VAL A 118 -59.97 -11.28 5.88
C VAL A 118 -61.32 -10.60 5.66
N SER A 119 -61.35 -9.48 4.94
CA SER A 119 -62.60 -8.77 4.64
C SER A 119 -63.59 -9.61 3.83
N PHE A 120 -63.08 -10.40 2.87
CA PHE A 120 -63.90 -11.30 2.06
C PHE A 120 -64.52 -12.42 2.92
N ILE A 121 -63.74 -13.04 3.81
CA ILE A 121 -64.23 -14.09 4.71
C ILE A 121 -65.29 -13.53 5.67
N SER A 122 -65.07 -12.34 6.24
CA SER A 122 -66.04 -11.71 7.14
C SER A 122 -67.38 -11.42 6.45
N ASN A 123 -67.37 -11.06 5.16
CA ASN A 123 -68.60 -10.80 4.41
C ASN A 123 -69.40 -12.09 4.12
N ILE A 124 -68.75 -13.26 4.04
CA ILE A 124 -69.44 -14.54 3.79
C ILE A 124 -70.10 -15.10 5.05
N GLN A 125 -69.62 -14.75 6.25
CA GLN A 125 -70.17 -15.26 7.53
C GLN A 125 -71.44 -14.54 8.01
N VAL A 126 -71.90 -13.51 7.31
CA VAL A 126 -73.06 -12.67 7.70
C VAL A 126 -74.34 -13.01 6.91
N ASP A 127 -74.25 -13.88 5.89
CA ASP A 127 -75.38 -14.46 5.14
C ASP A 127 -75.65 -15.92 5.55
#